data_AF-A0A9D4LBJ5-F1
#
_entry.id   AF-A0A9D4LBJ5-F1
#
_cell.length_a   1.000
_cell.length_b   1.000
_cell.length_c   1.000
_cell.angle_alpha   90.00
_cell.angle_beta   90.00
_cell.angle_gamma   90.00
#
_symmetry.space_group_name_H-M   'P 1'
#
loop_
_entity.id
_entity.type
_entity.pdbx_description
1 polymer ?
#
loop_
_entity_poly.entity_id
_entity_poly.type
_entity_poly.pdbx_seq_one_letter_code
_entity_poly.pdbx_strand_id
1 'polypeptide(L)'
;MIYSLQDNLQDELNNLKRLAAERTKHLEQSKWMHAYIRESGDFEEWINEQMQTASSEEYGQDYEHLLILRNKFDEFRRQVESNQERFNRCEKMARWLVDDKGPYTKQVGRVTQLLK
;
A
#
# COMPACT_ATOMS: atom_id res chain seq x y z
N MET A 1 -44.86 25.22 21.18
CA MET A 1 -44.14 24.26 22.03
C MET A 1 -43.90 22.91 21.36
N ILE A 2 -44.90 22.26 20.75
CA ILE A 2 -44.68 20.97 20.03
C ILE A 2 -43.77 21.14 18.81
N TYR A 3 -44.01 22.16 17.98
CA TYR A 3 -43.20 22.45 16.80
C TYR A 3 -41.71 22.73 17.11
N SER A 4 -41.43 23.53 18.14
CA SER A 4 -40.05 23.83 18.56
C SER A 4 -39.28 22.62 19.09
N LEU A 5 -39.98 21.66 19.73
CA LEU A 5 -39.36 20.40 20.16
C LEU A 5 -39.08 19.47 18.97
N GLN A 6 -40.00 19.44 18.01
CA GLN A 6 -39.84 18.68 16.78
C GLN A 6 -38.67 19.20 15.93
N ASP A 7 -38.53 20.53 15.80
CA ASP A 7 -37.40 21.15 15.09
C ASP A 7 -36.06 20.84 15.78
N ASN A 8 -35.99 20.98 17.11
CA ASN A 8 -34.77 20.63 17.87
C ASN A 8 -34.38 19.15 17.70
N LEU A 9 -35.35 18.23 17.75
CA LEU A 9 -35.11 16.80 17.52
C LEU A 9 -34.61 16.52 16.10
N GLN A 10 -35.15 17.24 15.11
CA GLN A 10 -34.74 17.11 13.72
C GLN A 10 -33.30 17.59 13.52
N ASP A 11 -32.92 18.69 14.17
CA ASP A 11 -31.56 19.23 14.15
C ASP A 11 -30.56 18.30 14.83
N GLU A 12 -30.90 17.77 16.01
CA GLU A 12 -30.04 16.79 16.69
C GLU A 12 -29.84 15.52 15.85
N LEU A 13 -30.91 15.01 15.23
CA LEU A 13 -30.83 13.85 14.34
C LEU A 13 -29.95 14.13 13.12
N ASN A 14 -30.07 15.31 12.52
CA ASN A 14 -29.25 15.71 11.38
C ASN A 14 -27.78 15.84 11.78
N ASN A 15 -27.49 16.42 12.95
CA ASN A 15 -26.15 16.52 13.48
C ASN A 15 -25.55 15.13 13.76
N LEU A 16 -26.31 14.22 14.36
CA LEU A 16 -25.88 12.85 14.61
C LEU A 16 -25.55 12.11 13.29
N LYS A 17 -26.40 12.25 12.26
CA LYS A 17 -26.14 11.66 10.94
C LYS A 17 -24.86 12.20 10.31
N ARG A 18 -24.62 13.51 10.40
CA ARG A 18 -23.39 14.14 9.91
C ARG A 18 -22.16 13.60 10.62
N LEU A 19 -22.18 13.56 11.96
CA LEU A 19 -21.08 13.02 12.76
C LEU A 19 -20.81 11.54 12.49
N ALA A 20 -21.87 10.74 12.30
CA ALA A 20 -21.74 9.34 11.93
C ALA A 20 -21.08 9.18 10.54
N ALA A 21 -21.49 9.98 9.55
CA ALA A 21 -20.89 9.97 8.22
C ALA A 21 -19.40 10.38 8.25
N GLU A 22 -19.06 11.42 8.99
CA GLU A 22 -17.67 11.87 9.19
C GLU A 22 -16.82 10.75 9.84
N ARG A 23 -17.35 10.10 10.89
CA ARG A 23 -16.67 8.99 11.55
C ARG A 23 -16.45 7.82 10.60
N THR A 24 -17.45 7.43 9.81
CA THR A 24 -17.31 6.36 8.81
C THR A 24 -16.21 6.68 7.82
N LYS A 25 -16.19 7.91 7.28
CA LYS A 25 -15.13 8.36 6.36
C LYS A 25 -13.74 8.22 6.99
N HIS A 26 -13.57 8.68 8.23
CA HIS A 26 -12.28 8.58 8.93
C HIS A 26 -11.84 7.14 9.20
N LEU A 27 -12.79 6.25 9.51
CA LEU A 27 -12.48 4.83 9.70
C LEU A 27 -12.06 4.16 8.39
N GLU A 28 -12.71 4.47 7.28
CA GLU A 28 -12.31 3.99 5.95
C GLU A 28 -10.91 4.48 5.59
N GLN A 29 -10.63 5.77 5.77
CA GLN A 29 -9.29 6.34 5.56
C GLN A 29 -8.22 5.61 6.38
N SER A 30 -8.48 5.37 7.66
CA SER A 30 -7.56 4.66 8.55
C SER A 30 -7.32 3.21 8.09
N LYS A 31 -8.40 2.50 7.71
CA LYS A 31 -8.32 1.14 7.17
C LYS A 31 -7.41 1.08 5.95
N TRP A 32 -7.61 1.97 4.99
CA TRP A 32 -6.79 2.03 3.78
C TRP A 32 -5.34 2.40 4.07
N MET A 33 -5.09 3.31 5.02
CA MET A 33 -3.74 3.66 5.44
C MET A 33 -3.00 2.47 6.04
N HIS A 34 -3.65 1.72 6.94
CA HIS A 34 -3.04 0.52 7.53
C HIS A 34 -2.77 -0.57 6.49
N ALA A 35 -3.68 -0.75 5.53
CA ALA A 35 -3.46 -1.68 4.42
C ALA A 35 -2.27 -1.26 3.56
N TYR A 36 -2.15 0.03 3.24
CA TYR A 36 -1.03 0.56 2.47
C TYR A 36 0.31 0.34 3.18
N ILE A 37 0.42 0.72 4.46
CA ILE A 37 1.67 0.56 5.24
C ILE A 37 2.13 -0.89 5.24
N ARG A 38 1.20 -1.83 5.42
CA ARG A 38 1.52 -3.26 5.41
C ARG A 38 2.02 -3.71 4.03
N GLU A 39 1.24 -3.47 2.98
CA GLU A 39 1.62 -3.94 1.63
C GLU A 39 2.92 -3.27 1.15
N SER A 40 3.14 -1.99 1.48
CA SER A 40 4.40 -1.31 1.14
C SER A 40 5.58 -1.87 1.93
N GLY A 41 5.39 -2.19 3.21
CA GLY A 41 6.45 -2.80 4.03
C GLY A 41 6.83 -4.19 3.53
N ASP A 42 5.83 -5.03 3.27
CA ASP A 42 6.03 -6.37 2.72
C ASP A 42 6.74 -6.30 1.35
N PHE A 43 6.43 -5.28 0.54
CA PHE A 43 7.07 -5.06 -0.75
C PHE A 43 8.52 -4.55 -0.63
N GLU A 44 8.80 -3.65 0.30
CA GLU A 44 10.16 -3.17 0.60
C GLU A 44 11.06 -4.31 1.11
N GLU A 45 10.55 -5.16 2.01
CA GLU A 45 11.28 -6.33 2.48
C GLU A 45 11.60 -7.29 1.33
N TRP A 46 10.63 -7.56 0.46
CA TRP A 46 10.84 -8.37 -0.73
C TRP A 46 11.91 -7.79 -1.67
N ILE A 47 11.91 -6.47 -1.92
CA ILE A 47 12.95 -5.81 -2.73
C ILE A 47 14.33 -6.03 -2.11
N ASN A 48 14.46 -5.90 -0.79
CA ASN A 48 15.74 -6.10 -0.10
C ASN A 48 16.25 -7.54 -0.25
N GLU A 49 15.38 -8.54 -0.15
CA GLU A 49 15.73 -9.95 -0.40
C GLU A 49 16.21 -10.18 -1.84
N GLN A 50 15.53 -9.56 -2.82
CA GLN A 50 15.91 -9.67 -4.22
C GLN A 50 17.25 -8.97 -4.50
N MET A 51 17.51 -7.80 -3.90
CA MET A 51 18.77 -7.08 -4.02
C MET A 51 19.94 -7.88 -3.42
N GLN A 52 19.72 -8.53 -2.28
CA GLN A 52 20.71 -9.43 -1.69
C GLN A 52 21.01 -10.61 -2.62
N THR A 53 19.99 -11.24 -3.18
CA THR A 53 20.15 -12.34 -4.15
C THR A 53 20.89 -11.88 -5.42
N ALA A 54 20.56 -10.69 -5.94
CA ALA A 54 21.21 -10.11 -7.11
C ALA A 54 22.67 -9.69 -6.85
N SER A 55 23.03 -9.41 -5.60
CA SER A 55 24.41 -9.08 -5.21
C SER A 55 25.37 -10.27 -5.14
N SER A 56 24.90 -11.48 -5.47
CA SER A 56 25.75 -12.67 -5.52
C SER A 56 26.80 -12.57 -6.63
N GLU A 57 28.08 -12.55 -6.25
CA GLU A 57 29.25 -12.58 -7.15
C GLU A 57 29.71 -14.02 -7.44
N GLU A 58 28.79 -14.98 -7.50
CA GLU A 58 29.12 -16.38 -7.79
C GLU A 58 29.34 -16.57 -9.30
N TYR A 59 30.61 -16.57 -9.72
CA TYR A 59 31.00 -16.94 -11.08
C TYR A 59 31.31 -18.44 -11.11
N GLY A 60 30.38 -19.24 -11.63
CA GLY A 60 30.44 -20.70 -11.61
C GLY A 60 31.80 -21.28 -12.01
N GLN A 61 32.22 -22.34 -11.32
CA GLN A 61 33.58 -22.92 -11.44
C GLN A 61 33.75 -23.81 -12.69
N ASP A 62 32.64 -24.22 -13.30
CA ASP A 62 32.58 -25.10 -14.46
C ASP A 62 31.30 -24.83 -15.28
N TYR A 63 31.18 -25.49 -16.44
CA TYR A 63 30.05 -25.30 -17.35
C TYR A 63 28.70 -25.72 -16.72
N GLU A 64 28.69 -26.74 -15.87
CA GLU A 64 27.48 -27.23 -15.21
C GLU A 64 27.00 -26.21 -14.16
N HIS A 65 27.92 -25.64 -13.38
CA HIS A 65 27.65 -24.52 -12.47
C HIS A 65 27.14 -23.28 -13.20
N LEU A 66 27.69 -22.94 -14.38
CA LEU A 66 27.20 -21.81 -15.19
C LEU A 66 25.76 -22.04 -15.69
N LEU A 67 25.41 -23.27 -16.07
CA LEU A 67 24.03 -23.61 -16.45
C LEU A 67 23.06 -23.48 -15.26
N ILE A 68 23.48 -23.94 -14.08
CA ILE A 68 22.69 -23.79 -12.85
C ILE A 68 22.48 -22.31 -12.53
N LEU A 69 23.52 -21.49 -12.60
CA LEU A 69 23.45 -20.05 -12.34
C LEU A 69 22.53 -19.34 -13.33
N ARG A 70 22.59 -19.71 -14.62
CA ARG A 70 21.67 -19.19 -15.64
C ARG A 70 20.21 -19.53 -15.32
N ASN A 71 19.93 -20.78 -14.95
CA ASN A 71 18.57 -21.19 -14.59
C ASN A 71 18.05 -20.43 -13.36
N LYS A 72 18.91 -20.22 -12.34
CA LYS A 72 18.57 -19.40 -11.16
C LYS A 72 18.27 -17.95 -11.56
N PHE A 73 19.05 -17.38 -12.47
CA PHE A 73 18.83 -16.02 -12.96
C PHE A 73 17.53 -15.87 -13.76
N ASP A 74 17.20 -16.84 -14.62
CA ASP A 74 15.96 -16.84 -15.38
C ASP A 74 14.73 -17.00 -14.48
N GLU A 75 14.84 -17.78 -13.39
CA GLU A 75 13.80 -17.90 -12.37
C GLU A 75 13.65 -16.58 -11.58
N PHE A 76 14.76 -15.99 -11.16
CA PHE A 76 14.76 -14.67 -10.51
C PHE A 76 14.06 -13.61 -11.38
N ARG A 77 14.38 -13.56 -12.67
CA ARG A 77 13.72 -12.65 -13.62
C ARG A 77 12.21 -12.86 -13.67
N ARG A 78 11.74 -14.11 -13.75
CA ARG A 78 10.29 -14.42 -13.76
C ARG A 78 9.62 -13.98 -12.47
N GLN A 79 10.28 -14.16 -11.33
CA GLN A 79 9.75 -13.73 -10.04
C GLN A 79 9.64 -12.20 -9.96
N VAL A 80 10.64 -11.47 -10.48
CA VAL A 80 10.58 -10.00 -10.56
C VAL A 80 9.43 -9.55 -11.46
N GLU A 81 9.29 -10.14 -12.64
CA GLU A 81 8.22 -9.82 -13.59
C GLU A 81 6.81 -10.12 -13.01
N SER A 82 6.66 -11.25 -12.30
CA SER A 82 5.39 -11.64 -11.68
C SER A 82 4.96 -10.75 -10.51
N ASN A 83 5.91 -10.13 -9.80
CA ASN A 83 5.60 -9.26 -8.66
C ASN A 83 5.22 -7.83 -9.06
N GLN A 84 5.20 -7.50 -10.35
CA GLN A 84 4.68 -6.23 -10.87
C GLN A 84 3.24 -5.95 -10.40
N GLU A 85 2.43 -6.99 -10.20
CA GLU A 85 1.07 -6.83 -9.68
C GLU A 85 1.04 -6.30 -8.24
N ARG A 86 1.99 -6.71 -7.38
CA ARG A 86 2.12 -6.21 -6.00
C ARG A 86 2.44 -4.72 -6.01
N PHE A 87 3.41 -4.31 -6.84
CA PHE A 87 3.72 -2.90 -7.05
C PHE A 87 2.48 -2.10 -7.47
N ASN A 88 1.75 -2.60 -8.48
CA ASN A 88 0.55 -1.92 -8.99
C ASN A 88 -0.54 -1.79 -7.90
N ARG A 89 -0.64 -2.73 -6.96
CA ARG A 89 -1.57 -2.64 -5.82
C ARG A 89 -1.14 -1.56 -4.83
N CYS A 90 0.12 -1.55 -4.41
CA CYS A 90 0.69 -0.49 -3.56
C CYS A 90 0.45 0.89 -4.17
N GLU A 91 0.70 1.01 -5.47
CA GLU A 91 0.55 2.26 -6.20
C GLU A 91 -0.92 2.74 -6.25
N LYS A 92 -1.87 1.83 -6.52
CA LYS A 92 -3.30 2.17 -6.49
C LYS A 92 -3.76 2.62 -5.11
N MET A 93 -3.32 1.95 -4.05
CA MET A 93 -3.63 2.34 -2.67
C MET A 93 -3.05 3.71 -2.32
N ALA A 94 -1.81 3.97 -2.73
CA ALA A 94 -1.15 5.27 -2.55
C ALA A 94 -1.92 6.39 -3.25
N ARG A 95 -2.30 6.19 -4.53
CA ARG A 95 -3.07 7.19 -5.29
C ARG A 95 -4.42 7.47 -4.64
N TRP A 96 -5.16 6.44 -4.23
CA TRP A 96 -6.45 6.62 -3.55
C TRP A 96 -6.33 7.46 -2.27
N LEU A 97 -5.32 7.19 -1.44
CA LEU A 97 -5.07 7.95 -0.20
C LEU A 97 -4.64 9.40 -0.46
N VAL A 98 -3.95 9.66 -1.58
CA VAL A 98 -3.57 11.01 -2.01
C VAL A 98 -4.79 11.79 -2.53
N ASP A 99 -5.62 11.15 -3.35
CA ASP A 99 -6.78 11.77 -4.00
C ASP A 99 -7.90 12.12 -3.02
N ASP A 100 -8.11 11.31 -1.97
CA ASP A 100 -9.13 11.59 -0.93
C ASP A 100 -8.79 12.82 -0.07
N LYS A 101 -7.58 13.41 -0.24
CA LYS A 101 -7.06 14.57 0.52
C LYS A 101 -7.19 14.39 2.04
N GLY A 102 -7.11 13.14 2.50
CA GLY A 102 -7.21 12.78 3.90
C GLY A 102 -6.01 13.24 4.74
N PRO A 103 -6.08 13.11 6.08
CA PRO A 103 -5.00 13.50 6.99
C PRO A 103 -3.69 12.73 6.76
N TYR A 104 -3.76 11.57 6.08
CA TYR A 104 -2.63 10.68 5.82
C TYR A 104 -1.85 10.96 4.53
N THR A 105 -2.31 11.90 3.71
CA THR A 105 -1.67 12.31 2.43
C THR A 105 -0.17 12.58 2.56
N LYS A 106 0.26 13.25 3.64
CA LYS A 106 1.67 13.55 3.92
C LYS A 106 2.51 12.31 4.26
N GLN A 107 1.90 11.28 4.84
CA GLN A 107 2.59 10.05 5.25
C GLN A 107 2.79 9.10 4.07
N VAL A 108 1.82 9.05 3.15
CA VAL A 108 1.90 8.25 1.92
C VAL A 108 3.06 8.69 1.04
N GLY A 109 3.25 10.00 0.86
CA GLY A 109 4.31 10.54 -0.01
C GLY A 109 5.74 10.20 0.42
N ARG A 110 5.98 9.93 1.72
CA ARG A 110 7.30 9.54 2.22
C ARG A 110 7.67 8.11 1.81
N VAL A 111 6.69 7.22 1.78
CA VAL A 111 6.87 5.81 1.40
C VAL A 111 6.95 5.67 -0.13
N THR A 112 6.22 6.49 -0.88
CA THR A 112 6.31 6.48 -2.36
C THR A 112 7.68 6.93 -2.89
N GLN A 113 8.46 7.66 -2.09
CA GLN A 113 9.83 8.08 -2.44
C GLN A 113 10.86 6.95 -2.27
N LEU A 114 10.60 5.92 -1.47
CA LEU A 114 11.48 4.77 -1.30
C LEU A 114 11.42 3.79 -2.48
N LEU A 115 10.43 3.97 -3.38
CA LEU A 115 10.19 3.12 -4.55
C LEU A 115 10.70 3.72 -5.87
N LYS A 116 11.50 4.79 -5.82
CA LYS A 116 12.20 5.41 -6.95
C LYS A 116 13.70 5.29 -6.76
#